data_AF-A0A9C8MZY5-F1
#
_entry.id   AF-A0A9C8MZY5-F1
#
_cell.length_a   1.000
_cell.length_b   1.000
_cell.length_c   1.000
_cell.angle_alpha   90.00
_cell.angle_beta   90.00
_cell.angle_gamma   90.00
#
_symmetry.space_group_name_H-M   'P 1'
#
loop_
_entity.id
_entity.type
_entity.pdbx_description
1 polymer ?
#
loop_
_entity_poly.entity_id
_entity_poly.type
_entity_poly.pdbx_seq_one_letter_code
_entity_poly.pdbx_strand_id
1 'polypeptide(L)'
;LDTDDPRYEHHVTEALWVTWGLNRVDTDLLKRVLNAKDFRARAAAVQVLRYAGHQIPEQADLLMAAAKDENPRVRLDALVAASWLDEKMGVPIIEAAGQLPMDDWMQKPYEAALAHLKGYNMGQDESGKTKTDLEGVAKKLFVAGEEIYNREGYCVTCHQPDGKGLSASQFPPLAGQEWVTGSKERLIKLALKGLMGPLELDDKSYPGQVPMTPFGGMLNDEEIASVLTFVRNTFGNKADPILPEKVKEVRESIKDKEGFYSPAELLEEHPM
;
A
#
# COMPACT_ATOMS: atom_id res chain seq x y z
N LEU A 1 13.69 -18.73 40.01
CA LEU A 1 12.86 -19.70 39.26
C LEU A 1 13.66 -20.99 39.15
N ASP A 2 13.02 -22.14 39.38
CA ASP A 2 13.62 -23.46 39.23
C ASP A 2 13.90 -23.73 37.74
N THR A 3 15.17 -23.92 37.37
CA THR A 3 15.59 -24.09 35.98
C THR A 3 15.17 -25.43 35.37
N ASP A 4 14.77 -26.39 36.20
CA ASP A 4 14.33 -27.72 35.77
C ASP A 4 12.81 -27.79 35.54
N ASP A 5 12.06 -26.72 35.84
CA ASP A 5 10.62 -26.63 35.56
C ASP A 5 10.38 -26.63 34.03
N PRO A 6 9.50 -27.50 33.49
CA PRO A 6 9.17 -27.51 32.06
C PRO A 6 8.57 -26.19 31.55
N ARG A 7 8.05 -25.33 32.44
CA ARG A 7 7.53 -23.99 32.15
C ARG A 7 8.52 -22.88 32.50
N TYR A 8 9.80 -23.21 32.70
CA TYR A 8 10.82 -22.24 33.07
C TYR A 8 10.81 -20.99 32.17
N GLU A 9 10.91 -21.17 30.85
CA GLU A 9 10.97 -20.07 29.89
C GLU A 9 9.66 -19.27 29.83
N HIS A 10 8.52 -19.92 30.10
CA HIS A 10 7.24 -19.26 30.26
C HIS A 10 7.26 -18.33 31.48
N HIS A 11 7.72 -18.80 32.64
CA HIS A 11 7.81 -17.98 33.84
C HIS A 11 8.84 -16.84 33.74
N VAL A 12 9.95 -17.05 33.03
CA VAL A 12 10.91 -15.97 32.76
C VAL A 12 10.28 -14.91 31.82
N THR A 13 9.49 -15.34 30.84
CA THR A 13 8.75 -14.43 29.94
C THR A 13 7.69 -13.62 30.70
N GLU A 14 6.93 -14.27 31.59
CA GLU A 14 5.97 -13.58 32.46
C GLU A 14 6.67 -12.55 33.35
N ALA A 15 7.81 -12.92 33.95
CA ALA A 15 8.62 -11.99 34.74
C ALA A 15 9.07 -10.78 33.91
N LEU A 16 9.55 -11.00 32.68
CA LEU A 16 9.88 -9.91 31.75
C LEU A 16 8.68 -9.00 31.51
N TRP A 17 7.50 -9.55 31.21
CA TRP A 17 6.29 -8.75 31.00
C TRP A 17 5.85 -7.98 32.25
N VAL A 18 6.02 -8.52 33.45
CA VAL A 18 5.77 -7.78 34.69
C VAL A 18 6.69 -6.57 34.79
N THR A 19 8.00 -6.74 34.54
CA THR A 19 8.95 -5.62 34.58
C THR A 19 8.63 -4.55 33.52
N TRP A 20 8.22 -4.97 32.32
CA TRP A 20 7.76 -4.07 31.27
C TRP A 20 6.47 -3.34 31.66
N GLY A 21 5.49 -4.03 32.22
CA GLY A 21 4.23 -3.45 32.70
C GLY A 21 4.42 -2.44 33.83
N LEU A 22 5.49 -2.57 34.61
CA LEU A 22 5.91 -1.60 35.63
C LEU A 22 6.73 -0.44 35.05
N ASN A 23 6.90 -0.38 33.72
CA ASN A 23 7.73 0.58 33.00
C ASN A 23 9.18 0.62 33.51
N ARG A 24 9.72 -0.54 33.90
CA ARG A 24 11.11 -0.72 34.35
C ARG A 24 11.62 -2.04 33.83
N VAL A 25 11.90 -2.09 32.52
CA VAL A 25 12.32 -3.34 31.87
C VAL A 25 13.63 -3.82 32.48
N ASP A 26 13.62 -5.08 32.93
CA ASP A 26 14.84 -5.75 33.38
C ASP A 26 15.61 -6.26 32.15
N THR A 27 16.73 -5.59 31.85
CA THR A 27 17.54 -5.88 30.67
C THR A 27 18.18 -7.26 30.71
N ASP A 28 18.47 -7.81 31.89
CA ASP A 28 19.06 -9.14 32.03
C ASP A 28 18.00 -10.22 31.77
N LEU A 29 16.78 -10.04 32.28
CA LEU A 29 15.64 -10.89 31.91
C LEU A 29 15.35 -10.79 30.41
N LEU A 30 15.36 -9.59 29.83
CA LEU A 30 15.14 -9.40 28.41
C LEU A 30 16.15 -10.18 27.57
N LYS A 31 17.45 -10.01 27.84
CA LYS A 31 18.54 -10.72 27.17
C LYS A 31 18.43 -12.24 27.36
N ARG A 32 17.99 -12.69 28.53
CA ARG A 32 17.75 -14.11 28.79
C ARG A 32 16.61 -14.67 27.92
N VAL A 33 15.49 -13.97 27.83
CA VAL A 33 14.33 -14.43 27.03
C VAL A 33 14.64 -14.37 25.53
N LEU A 34 15.43 -13.40 25.06
CA LEU A 34 15.92 -13.36 23.67
C LEU A 34 16.77 -14.58 23.28
N ASN A 35 17.36 -15.28 24.25
CA ASN A 35 18.16 -16.49 24.05
C ASN A 35 17.43 -17.78 24.47
N ALA A 36 16.10 -17.72 24.70
CA ALA A 36 15.29 -18.88 25.05
C ALA A 36 15.27 -19.93 23.93
N LYS A 37 15.12 -21.21 24.29
CA LYS A 37 14.94 -22.31 23.33
C LYS A 37 13.60 -22.21 22.62
N ASP A 38 12.55 -21.82 23.33
CA ASP A 38 11.23 -21.58 22.76
C ASP A 38 11.21 -20.27 21.95
N PHE A 39 11.05 -20.39 20.64
CA PHE A 39 10.94 -19.24 19.74
C PHE A 39 9.77 -18.31 20.11
N ARG A 40 8.73 -18.80 20.78
CA ARG A 40 7.59 -17.97 21.25
C ARG A 40 8.02 -17.01 22.35
N ALA A 41 8.93 -17.47 23.23
CA ALA A 41 9.53 -16.64 24.26
C ALA A 41 10.43 -15.58 23.63
N ARG A 42 11.30 -15.98 22.68
CA ARG A 42 12.14 -15.03 21.93
C ARG A 42 11.32 -13.95 21.21
N ALA A 43 10.26 -14.36 20.50
CA ALA A 43 9.31 -13.45 19.85
C ALA A 43 8.67 -12.45 20.85
N ALA A 44 8.22 -12.95 22.01
CA ALA A 44 7.67 -12.11 23.07
C ALA A 44 8.68 -11.07 23.59
N ALA A 45 9.97 -11.43 23.70
CA ALA A 45 11.01 -10.47 24.10
C ALA A 45 11.27 -9.41 23.02
N VAL A 46 11.20 -9.76 21.73
CA VAL A 46 11.30 -8.79 20.64
C VAL A 46 10.15 -7.79 20.67
N GLN A 47 8.94 -8.22 21.05
CA GLN A 47 7.81 -7.30 21.26
C GLN A 47 8.08 -6.32 22.41
N VAL A 48 8.69 -6.76 23.50
CA VAL A 48 9.12 -5.84 24.57
C VAL A 48 10.17 -4.85 24.05
N LEU A 49 11.16 -5.32 23.29
CA LEU A 49 12.18 -4.46 22.67
C LEU A 49 11.56 -3.36 21.82
N ARG A 50 10.52 -3.66 21.02
CA ARG A 50 9.82 -2.68 20.18
C ARG A 50 9.35 -1.46 20.98
N TYR A 51 8.74 -1.67 22.13
CA TYR A 51 8.10 -0.61 22.92
C TYR A 51 9.03 0.00 23.98
N ALA A 52 10.04 -0.74 24.43
CA ALA A 52 10.93 -0.33 25.51
C ALA A 52 12.30 0.19 25.05
N GLY A 53 12.48 0.46 23.75
CA GLY A 53 13.76 0.90 23.18
C GLY A 53 14.44 2.06 23.91
N HIS A 54 13.65 3.04 24.37
CA HIS A 54 14.15 4.18 25.16
C HIS A 54 14.82 3.80 26.49
N GLN A 55 14.57 2.60 27.02
CA GLN A 55 15.22 2.05 28.22
C GLN A 55 16.40 1.13 27.88
N ILE A 56 16.58 0.75 26.60
CA ILE A 56 17.53 -0.28 26.15
C ILE A 56 18.48 0.34 25.11
N PRO A 57 19.66 0.85 25.52
CA PRO A 57 20.60 1.50 24.61
C PRO A 57 21.05 0.63 23.42
N GLU A 58 21.05 -0.68 23.61
CA GLU A 58 21.49 -1.69 22.63
C GLU A 58 20.31 -2.23 21.78
N GLN A 59 19.15 -1.56 21.77
CA GLN A 59 17.92 -2.05 21.13
C GLN A 59 18.16 -2.49 19.68
N ALA A 60 18.82 -1.65 18.87
CA ALA A 60 19.05 -1.95 17.46
C ALA A 60 19.91 -3.20 17.25
N ASP A 61 20.94 -3.40 18.09
CA ASP A 61 21.80 -4.59 18.03
C ASP A 61 21.03 -5.86 18.40
N LEU A 62 20.17 -5.78 19.43
CA LEU A 62 19.31 -6.90 19.82
C LEU A 62 18.26 -7.23 18.76
N LEU A 63 17.69 -6.22 18.11
CA LEU A 63 16.79 -6.41 16.96
C LEU A 63 17.51 -7.00 15.75
N MET A 64 18.74 -6.58 15.46
CA MET A 64 19.59 -7.16 14.41
C MET A 64 19.87 -8.65 14.67
N ALA A 65 20.10 -9.03 15.92
CA ALA A 65 20.25 -10.45 16.28
C ALA A 65 18.96 -11.23 16.06
N ALA A 66 17.81 -10.70 16.51
CA ALA A 66 16.50 -11.33 16.34
C ALA A 66 16.05 -11.44 14.87
N ALA A 67 16.44 -10.48 14.03
CA ALA A 67 16.19 -10.53 12.58
C ALA A 67 16.88 -11.74 11.91
N LYS A 68 17.94 -12.29 12.52
CA LYS A 68 18.67 -13.46 12.02
C LYS A 68 18.24 -14.77 12.67
N ASP A 69 17.19 -14.75 13.48
CA ASP A 69 16.67 -15.96 14.15
C ASP A 69 16.28 -17.02 13.13
N GLU A 70 16.44 -18.30 13.47
CA GLU A 70 16.03 -19.41 12.61
C GLU A 70 14.51 -19.45 12.39
N ASN A 71 13.72 -18.97 13.35
CA ASN A 71 12.28 -19.02 13.32
C ASN A 71 11.68 -17.76 12.67
N PRO A 72 10.81 -17.90 11.64
CA PRO A 72 10.22 -16.77 10.94
C PRO A 72 9.39 -15.84 11.83
N ARG A 73 8.78 -16.34 12.92
CA ARG A 73 8.00 -15.50 13.83
C ARG A 73 8.86 -14.47 14.56
N VAL A 74 10.04 -14.89 15.02
CA VAL A 74 10.98 -13.99 15.71
C VAL A 74 11.49 -12.93 14.74
N ARG A 75 11.80 -13.33 13.50
CA ARG A 75 12.19 -12.41 12.42
C ARG A 75 11.08 -11.41 12.06
N LEU A 76 9.83 -11.87 12.02
CA LEU A 76 8.66 -11.02 11.78
C LEU A 76 8.51 -9.96 12.89
N ASP A 77 8.58 -10.36 14.16
CA ASP A 77 8.53 -9.38 15.26
C ASP A 77 9.72 -8.40 15.18
N ALA A 78 10.90 -8.86 14.76
CA ALA A 78 12.10 -8.02 14.65
C ALA A 78 11.99 -6.98 13.52
N LEU A 79 11.55 -7.37 12.32
CA LEU A 79 11.38 -6.43 11.21
C LEU A 79 10.25 -5.43 11.48
N VAL A 80 9.16 -5.86 12.14
CA VAL A 80 8.06 -4.97 12.53
C VAL A 80 8.52 -4.00 13.62
N ALA A 81 9.37 -4.43 14.55
CA ALA A 81 9.95 -3.53 15.54
C ALA A 81 10.91 -2.52 14.90
N ALA A 82 11.75 -2.98 13.96
CA ALA A 82 12.72 -2.15 13.24
C ALA A 82 12.07 -1.07 12.36
N SER A 83 10.82 -1.26 11.92
CA SER A 83 10.09 -0.25 11.16
C SER A 83 9.76 1.02 11.96
N TRP A 84 10.02 1.04 13.27
CA TRP A 84 9.84 2.21 14.14
C TRP A 84 11.15 2.93 14.45
N LEU A 85 12.28 2.44 13.92
CA LEU A 85 13.58 3.10 14.00
C LEU A 85 13.74 4.07 12.83
N ASP A 86 14.76 4.92 12.89
CA ASP A 86 15.14 5.72 11.73
C ASP A 86 15.68 4.82 10.60
N GLU A 87 15.65 5.34 9.37
CA GLU A 87 16.05 4.61 8.17
C GLU A 87 17.44 3.97 8.29
N LYS A 88 18.43 4.67 8.86
CA LYS A 88 19.81 4.19 8.94
C LYS A 88 19.96 2.98 9.86
N MET A 89 19.13 2.91 10.90
CA MET A 89 19.15 1.82 11.87
C MET A 89 18.18 0.69 11.48
N GLY A 90 16.98 1.03 11.02
CA GLY A 90 15.91 0.07 10.76
C GLY A 90 16.08 -0.72 9.46
N VAL A 91 16.51 -0.07 8.37
CA VAL A 91 16.63 -0.74 7.05
C VAL A 91 17.58 -1.94 7.11
N PRO A 92 18.80 -1.85 7.68
CA PRO A 92 19.69 -3.01 7.77
C PRO A 92 19.10 -4.19 8.54
N ILE A 93 18.30 -3.93 9.58
CA ILE A 93 17.65 -4.97 10.39
C ILE A 93 16.55 -5.66 9.60
N ILE A 94 15.70 -4.89 8.90
CA ILE A 94 14.65 -5.43 8.05
C ILE A 94 15.28 -6.27 6.93
N GLU A 95 16.30 -5.75 6.24
CA GLU A 95 17.01 -6.47 5.18
C GLU A 95 17.62 -7.79 5.69
N ALA A 96 18.20 -7.80 6.89
CA ALA A 96 18.70 -9.02 7.51
C ALA A 96 17.62 -10.09 7.72
N ALA A 97 16.39 -9.68 8.09
CA ALA A 97 15.27 -10.60 8.24
C ALA A 97 14.83 -11.25 6.90
N GLY A 98 15.01 -10.53 5.79
CA GLY A 98 14.72 -11.01 4.44
C GLY A 98 15.79 -11.91 3.81
N GLN A 99 16.97 -12.06 4.44
CA GLN A 99 18.04 -12.94 3.93
C GLN A 99 17.72 -14.43 4.11
N LEU A 100 16.80 -14.76 5.02
CA LEU A 100 16.31 -16.11 5.24
C LEU A 100 14.93 -16.30 4.57
N PRO A 101 14.52 -17.54 4.25
CA PRO A 101 13.21 -17.78 3.64
C PRO A 101 12.07 -17.14 4.44
N MET A 102 11.24 -16.37 3.74
CA MET A 102 10.05 -15.73 4.31
C MET A 102 8.81 -16.60 4.04
N ASP A 103 7.97 -16.76 5.06
CA ASP A 103 6.64 -17.34 4.89
C ASP A 103 5.64 -16.29 4.35
N ASP A 104 4.44 -16.73 4.01
CA ASP A 104 3.39 -15.86 3.46
C ASP A 104 2.98 -14.72 4.41
N TRP A 105 3.22 -14.88 5.72
CA TRP A 105 2.92 -13.89 6.73
C TRP A 105 4.00 -12.81 6.83
N MET A 106 5.23 -13.10 6.41
CA MET A 106 6.37 -12.17 6.45
C MET A 106 6.47 -11.26 5.22
N GLN A 107 6.07 -11.73 4.03
CA GLN A 107 6.32 -11.03 2.76
C GLN A 107 5.75 -9.60 2.75
N LYS A 108 4.46 -9.43 3.05
CA LYS A 108 3.82 -8.11 3.03
C LYS A 108 4.32 -7.18 4.14
N PRO A 109 4.48 -7.64 5.40
CA PRO A 109 5.11 -6.81 6.43
C PRO A 109 6.53 -6.39 6.10
N TYR A 110 7.34 -7.24 5.47
CA TYR A 110 8.68 -6.91 5.01
C TYR A 110 8.66 -5.79 3.97
N GLU A 111 7.85 -5.94 2.91
CA GLU A 111 7.67 -4.91 1.88
C GLU A 111 7.19 -3.58 2.49
N ALA A 112 6.19 -3.64 3.37
CA ALA A 112 5.63 -2.45 4.01
C ALA A 112 6.64 -1.75 4.92
N ALA A 113 7.43 -2.51 5.70
CA ALA A 113 8.43 -1.95 6.60
C ALA A 113 9.56 -1.25 5.84
N LEU A 114 10.04 -1.84 4.74
CA LEU A 114 11.03 -1.19 3.87
C LEU A 114 10.47 0.06 3.19
N ALA A 115 9.26 -0.03 2.63
CA ALA A 115 8.61 1.10 1.99
C ALA A 115 8.45 2.28 2.94
N HIS A 116 7.99 2.00 4.17
CA HIS A 116 7.84 3.00 5.22
C HIS A 116 9.15 3.71 5.55
N LEU A 117 10.24 2.96 5.80
CA LEU A 117 11.52 3.57 6.17
C LEU A 117 12.21 4.29 5.02
N LYS A 118 12.05 3.82 3.78
CA LYS A 118 12.62 4.44 2.58
C LYS A 118 11.74 5.53 1.97
N GLY A 119 10.57 5.82 2.56
CA GLY A 119 9.71 6.94 2.17
C GLY A 119 8.92 6.75 0.86
N TYR A 120 8.63 5.50 0.46
CA TYR A 120 7.78 5.20 -0.70
C TYR A 120 6.55 4.36 -0.31
N ASN A 121 5.54 4.29 -1.18
CA ASN A 121 4.34 3.48 -0.95
C ASN A 121 4.51 2.04 -1.45
N MET A 122 3.81 1.09 -0.84
CA MET A 122 3.78 -0.29 -1.34
C MET A 122 3.31 -0.34 -2.81
N GLY A 123 4.09 -1.00 -3.65
CA GLY A 123 3.89 -1.05 -5.11
C GLY A 123 4.74 -0.05 -5.91
N GLN A 124 5.38 0.90 -5.24
CA GLN A 124 6.40 1.77 -5.82
C GLN A 124 7.80 1.13 -5.73
N ASP A 125 8.70 1.52 -6.63
CA ASP A 125 10.13 1.24 -6.55
C ASP A 125 10.81 2.16 -5.53
N GLU A 126 12.11 1.95 -5.27
CA GLU A 126 12.88 2.73 -4.30
C GLU A 126 13.01 4.22 -4.68
N SER A 127 12.66 4.60 -5.92
CA SER A 127 12.58 6.00 -6.34
C SER A 127 11.19 6.61 -6.13
N GLY A 128 10.27 5.86 -5.53
CA GLY A 128 8.88 6.26 -5.33
C GLY A 128 8.02 6.17 -6.59
N LYS A 129 8.45 5.42 -7.62
CA LYS A 129 7.71 5.27 -8.89
C LYS A 129 7.06 3.91 -9.00
N THR A 130 5.82 3.85 -9.46
CA THR A 130 5.13 2.58 -9.65
C THR A 130 5.86 1.72 -10.69
N LYS A 131 6.12 0.44 -10.37
CA LYS A 131 6.77 -0.50 -11.31
C LYS A 131 5.85 -0.76 -12.50
N THR A 132 6.42 -0.77 -13.72
CA THR A 132 5.65 -1.01 -14.95
C THR A 132 6.48 -1.75 -16.00
N ASP A 133 5.83 -2.64 -16.73
CA ASP A 133 6.37 -3.35 -17.90
C ASP A 133 6.19 -2.53 -19.20
N LEU A 134 5.57 -1.36 -19.13
CA LEU A 134 5.36 -0.49 -20.30
C LEU A 134 6.69 0.08 -20.79
N GLU A 135 6.78 0.26 -22.11
CA GLU A 135 7.94 0.82 -22.80
C GLU A 135 7.59 2.06 -23.64
N GLY A 136 8.61 2.77 -24.12
CA GLY A 136 8.46 3.88 -25.06
C GLY A 136 7.52 4.99 -24.58
N VAL A 137 6.57 5.39 -25.45
CA VAL A 137 5.60 6.46 -25.16
C VAL A 137 4.66 6.06 -24.02
N ALA A 138 4.23 4.79 -23.96
CA ALA A 138 3.34 4.31 -22.91
C ALA A 138 3.99 4.43 -21.52
N LYS A 139 5.30 4.14 -21.40
CA LYS A 139 6.05 4.34 -20.16
C LYS A 139 6.08 5.81 -19.74
N LYS A 140 6.30 6.73 -20.69
CA LYS A 140 6.32 8.18 -20.40
C LYS A 140 4.96 8.65 -19.87
N LEU A 141 3.88 8.25 -20.54
CA LEU A 141 2.51 8.54 -20.12
C LEU A 141 2.19 7.95 -18.75
N PHE A 142 2.61 6.71 -18.49
CA PHE A 142 2.43 6.05 -17.20
C PHE A 142 3.09 6.83 -16.05
N VAL A 143 4.36 7.22 -16.22
CA VAL A 143 5.10 7.98 -15.20
C VAL A 143 4.50 9.37 -14.99
N ALA A 144 4.10 10.07 -16.05
CA ALA A 144 3.40 11.35 -15.92
C ALA A 144 2.03 11.19 -15.24
N GLY A 145 1.33 10.09 -15.54
CA GLY A 145 0.01 9.78 -15.00
C GLY A 145 0.02 9.48 -13.50
N GLU A 146 1.09 8.87 -12.99
CA GLU A 146 1.28 8.64 -11.55
C GLU A 146 1.31 9.96 -10.78
N GLU A 147 2.05 10.96 -11.27
CA GLU A 147 2.11 12.27 -10.63
C GLU A 147 0.74 12.94 -10.65
N ILE A 148 0.05 12.97 -11.80
CA ILE A 148 -1.29 13.56 -11.93
C ILE A 148 -2.30 12.88 -11.02
N TYR A 149 -2.28 11.54 -10.92
CA TYR A 149 -3.16 10.77 -10.05
C TYR A 149 -3.02 11.21 -8.59
N ASN A 150 -1.77 11.43 -8.15
CA ASN A 150 -1.41 11.75 -6.77
C ASN A 150 -1.53 13.23 -6.41
N ARG A 151 -1.91 14.12 -7.34
CA ARG A 151 -2.18 15.53 -7.03
C ARG A 151 -3.38 15.66 -6.08
N GLU A 152 -3.24 16.52 -5.07
CA GLU A 152 -4.33 16.82 -4.14
C GLU A 152 -5.52 17.46 -4.87
N GLY A 153 -6.72 16.96 -4.63
CA GLY A 153 -7.94 17.40 -5.31
C GLY A 153 -8.19 16.73 -6.67
N TYR A 154 -7.32 15.81 -7.09
CA TYR A 154 -7.47 15.02 -8.32
C TYR A 154 -7.99 13.61 -7.97
N CYS A 155 -7.37 12.56 -8.52
CA CYS A 155 -7.89 11.21 -8.49
C CYS A 155 -7.71 10.55 -7.11
N VAL A 156 -6.52 10.69 -6.51
CA VAL A 156 -6.15 10.03 -5.25
C VAL A 156 -7.05 10.42 -4.08
N THR A 157 -7.57 11.65 -4.07
CA THR A 157 -8.40 12.17 -2.98
C THR A 157 -9.66 11.32 -2.77
N CYS A 158 -10.25 10.81 -3.86
CA CYS A 158 -11.45 9.97 -3.78
C CYS A 158 -11.13 8.48 -3.96
N HIS A 159 -10.30 8.14 -4.96
CA HIS A 159 -10.03 6.74 -5.31
C HIS A 159 -8.93 6.08 -4.45
N GLN A 160 -8.32 6.84 -3.55
CA GLN A 160 -7.28 6.40 -2.60
C GLN A 160 -5.95 5.98 -3.26
N PRO A 161 -4.84 5.96 -2.51
CA PRO A 161 -3.54 5.56 -3.05
C PRO A 161 -3.49 4.11 -3.58
N ASP A 162 -4.35 3.22 -3.07
CA ASP A 162 -4.43 1.83 -3.52
C ASP A 162 -5.50 1.57 -4.60
N GLY A 163 -6.17 2.63 -5.07
CA GLY A 163 -7.20 2.57 -6.10
C GLY A 163 -8.48 1.85 -5.67
N LYS A 164 -8.67 1.52 -4.38
CA LYS A 164 -9.87 0.82 -3.90
C LYS A 164 -11.02 1.76 -3.54
N GLY A 165 -10.81 3.07 -3.61
CA GLY A 165 -11.78 4.05 -3.17
C GLY A 165 -12.12 3.90 -1.70
N LEU A 166 -13.30 4.41 -1.33
CA LEU A 166 -13.80 4.36 0.03
C LEU A 166 -15.31 4.18 -0.02
N SER A 167 -15.76 2.93 0.03
CA SER A 167 -17.19 2.59 -0.10
C SER A 167 -18.06 3.27 0.95
N ALA A 168 -17.55 3.47 2.16
CA ALA A 168 -18.23 4.19 3.23
C ALA A 168 -18.55 5.66 2.87
N SER A 169 -17.71 6.26 2.03
CA SER A 169 -17.88 7.62 1.50
C SER A 169 -18.44 7.63 0.07
N GLN A 170 -18.91 6.48 -0.43
CA GLN A 170 -19.46 6.30 -1.78
C GLN A 170 -18.45 6.58 -2.92
N PHE A 171 -17.15 6.45 -2.65
CA PHE A 171 -16.12 6.54 -3.69
C PHE A 171 -15.85 5.15 -4.28
N PRO A 172 -16.07 4.95 -5.59
CA PRO A 172 -15.91 3.64 -6.20
C PRO A 172 -14.43 3.26 -6.39
N PRO A 173 -14.12 1.94 -6.38
CA PRO A 173 -12.79 1.46 -6.72
C PRO A 173 -12.48 1.70 -8.21
N LEU A 174 -11.19 1.80 -8.52
CA LEU A 174 -10.60 1.69 -9.85
C LEU A 174 -9.88 0.34 -10.03
N ALA A 175 -9.46 -0.27 -8.93
CA ALA A 175 -8.77 -1.55 -8.91
C ALA A 175 -9.68 -2.68 -9.41
N GLY A 176 -9.25 -3.39 -10.45
CA GLY A 176 -9.91 -4.58 -10.99
C GLY A 176 -11.22 -4.32 -11.74
N GLN A 177 -11.56 -3.06 -12.04
CA GLN A 177 -12.86 -2.71 -12.61
C GLN A 177 -12.86 -2.72 -14.14
N GLU A 178 -13.86 -3.36 -14.77
CA GLU A 178 -14.07 -3.36 -16.22
C GLU A 178 -14.44 -1.97 -16.78
N TRP A 179 -14.97 -1.08 -15.92
CA TRP A 179 -15.09 0.35 -16.22
C TRP A 179 -13.76 1.02 -16.57
N VAL A 180 -12.66 0.51 -15.99
CA VAL A 180 -11.30 1.01 -16.23
C VAL A 180 -10.64 0.28 -17.39
N THR A 181 -10.70 -1.06 -17.44
CA THR A 181 -9.92 -1.87 -18.40
C THR A 181 -10.62 -2.09 -19.74
N GLY A 182 -11.95 -1.98 -19.79
CA GLY A 182 -12.77 -2.11 -20.99
C GLY A 182 -12.64 -0.92 -21.96
N SER A 183 -13.79 -0.38 -22.42
CA SER A 183 -13.82 0.70 -23.42
C SER A 183 -12.99 1.92 -23.02
N LYS A 184 -11.98 2.24 -23.84
CA LYS A 184 -11.16 3.45 -23.69
C LYS A 184 -12.01 4.71 -23.84
N GLU A 185 -12.97 4.72 -24.77
CA GLU A 185 -13.83 5.87 -25.01
C GLU A 185 -14.74 6.15 -23.82
N ARG A 186 -15.35 5.11 -23.23
CA ARG A 186 -16.14 5.24 -22.00
C ARG A 186 -15.34 5.91 -20.89
N LEU A 187 -14.14 5.40 -20.63
CA LEU A 187 -13.25 5.92 -19.59
C LEU A 187 -12.83 7.38 -19.85
N ILE A 188 -12.51 7.71 -21.12
CA ILE A 188 -12.15 9.09 -21.50
C ILE A 188 -13.34 10.04 -21.35
N LYS A 189 -14.53 9.66 -21.82
CA LYS A 189 -15.76 10.48 -21.70
C LYS A 189 -16.08 10.77 -20.25
N LEU A 190 -16.04 9.74 -19.40
CA LEU A 190 -16.22 9.84 -17.95
C LEU A 190 -15.18 10.76 -17.30
N ALA A 191 -13.90 10.67 -17.67
CA ALA A 191 -12.87 11.54 -17.10
C ALA A 191 -13.03 13.00 -17.52
N LEU A 192 -13.42 13.25 -18.77
CA LEU A 192 -13.56 14.60 -19.33
C LEU A 192 -14.79 15.34 -18.80
N LYS A 193 -15.94 14.67 -18.70
CA LYS A 193 -17.23 15.29 -18.34
C LYS A 193 -17.75 14.87 -16.97
N GLY A 194 -17.03 14.01 -16.27
CA GLY A 194 -17.46 13.47 -14.98
C GLY A 194 -18.58 12.45 -15.12
N LEU A 195 -19.00 11.91 -13.97
CA LEU A 195 -20.04 10.89 -13.85
C LEU A 195 -20.98 11.22 -12.69
N MET A 196 -22.28 11.09 -12.90
CA MET A 196 -23.28 11.26 -11.85
C MET A 196 -24.43 10.25 -12.04
N GLY A 197 -24.94 9.71 -10.93
CA GLY A 197 -26.03 8.74 -10.95
C GLY A 197 -25.60 7.31 -10.58
N PRO A 198 -26.58 6.39 -10.49
CA PRO A 198 -26.39 5.09 -9.87
C PRO A 198 -25.44 4.20 -10.68
N LEU A 199 -24.50 3.58 -9.98
CA LEU A 199 -23.47 2.71 -10.53
C LEU A 199 -23.38 1.42 -9.69
N GLU A 200 -23.31 0.27 -10.34
CA GLU A 200 -23.11 -1.03 -9.70
C GLU A 200 -21.70 -1.53 -10.03
N LEU A 201 -20.93 -1.90 -9.01
CA LEU A 201 -19.60 -2.50 -9.15
C LEU A 201 -19.44 -3.65 -8.15
N ASP A 202 -19.06 -4.84 -8.61
CA ASP A 202 -18.81 -6.02 -7.76
C ASP A 202 -19.89 -6.25 -6.68
N ASP A 203 -21.16 -6.29 -7.13
CA ASP A 203 -22.37 -6.44 -6.29
C ASP A 203 -22.59 -5.32 -5.25
N LYS A 204 -21.91 -4.18 -5.40
CA LYS A 204 -22.10 -2.98 -4.58
C LYS A 204 -22.76 -1.85 -5.36
N SER A 205 -23.85 -1.35 -4.80
CA SER A 205 -24.56 -0.18 -5.26
C SER A 205 -23.89 1.11 -4.80
N TYR A 206 -23.54 1.97 -5.75
CA TYR A 206 -23.13 3.35 -5.55
C TYR A 206 -24.27 4.26 -6.01
N PRO A 207 -24.98 4.95 -5.09
CA PRO A 207 -26.15 5.75 -5.45
C PRO A 207 -25.85 6.94 -6.38
N GLY A 208 -24.58 7.33 -6.51
CA GLY A 208 -24.15 8.42 -7.39
C GLY A 208 -24.50 9.83 -6.90
N GLN A 209 -24.72 9.99 -5.59
CA GLN A 209 -25.00 11.29 -4.97
C GLN A 209 -23.79 12.22 -4.97
N VAL A 210 -22.58 11.65 -4.91
CA VAL A 210 -21.33 12.40 -5.05
C VAL A 210 -20.91 12.33 -6.51
N PRO A 211 -20.89 13.45 -7.24
CA PRO A 211 -20.48 13.44 -8.64
C PRO A 211 -18.97 13.22 -8.74
N MET A 212 -18.54 12.48 -9.77
CA MET A 212 -17.15 12.47 -10.17
C MET A 212 -16.83 13.77 -10.90
N THR A 213 -15.84 14.51 -10.40
CA THR A 213 -15.39 15.79 -10.95
C THR A 213 -15.02 15.68 -12.45
N PRO A 214 -15.47 16.63 -13.30
CA PRO A 214 -15.08 16.67 -14.72
C PRO A 214 -13.67 17.27 -14.86
N PHE A 215 -12.71 16.49 -15.35
CA PHE A 215 -11.32 16.96 -15.53
C PHE A 215 -11.05 17.60 -16.89
N GLY A 216 -12.03 17.61 -17.81
CA GLY A 216 -11.84 18.15 -19.16
C GLY A 216 -11.46 19.63 -19.22
N GLY A 217 -11.84 20.43 -18.22
CA GLY A 217 -11.44 21.84 -18.13
C GLY A 217 -10.11 22.08 -17.39
N MET A 218 -9.58 21.05 -16.71
CA MET A 218 -8.39 21.16 -15.86
C MET A 218 -7.16 20.48 -16.46
N LEU A 219 -7.36 19.43 -17.25
CA LEU A 219 -6.31 18.62 -17.84
C LEU A 219 -6.39 18.65 -19.37
N ASN A 220 -5.22 18.79 -20.01
CA ASN A 220 -5.10 18.69 -21.47
C ASN A 220 -5.15 17.22 -21.96
N ASP A 221 -5.10 17.01 -23.27
CA ASP A 221 -5.21 15.67 -23.87
C ASP A 221 -4.09 14.70 -23.45
N GLU A 222 -2.87 15.20 -23.33
CA GLU A 222 -1.71 14.41 -22.89
C GLU A 222 -1.80 14.05 -21.41
N GLU A 223 -2.27 14.97 -20.57
CA GLU A 223 -2.45 14.74 -19.14
C GLU A 223 -3.57 13.73 -18.85
N ILE A 224 -4.71 13.84 -19.54
CA ILE A 224 -5.79 12.85 -19.45
C ILE A 224 -5.29 11.48 -19.94
N ALA A 225 -4.59 11.43 -21.09
CA ALA A 225 -4.03 10.18 -21.61
C ALA A 225 -3.05 9.54 -20.60
N SER A 226 -2.24 10.37 -19.95
CA SER A 226 -1.26 9.95 -18.94
C SER A 226 -1.94 9.31 -17.73
N VAL A 227 -2.87 10.03 -17.07
CA VAL A 227 -3.51 9.52 -15.85
C VAL A 227 -4.36 8.28 -16.13
N LEU A 228 -5.05 8.22 -17.27
CA LEU A 228 -5.84 7.04 -17.63
C LEU A 228 -4.96 5.84 -18.01
N THR A 229 -3.80 6.08 -18.63
CA THR A 229 -2.81 5.02 -18.87
C THR A 229 -2.26 4.46 -17.57
N PHE A 230 -1.94 5.32 -16.60
CA PHE A 230 -1.52 4.91 -15.27
C PHE A 230 -2.59 4.05 -14.58
N VAL A 231 -3.83 4.54 -14.49
CA VAL A 231 -4.94 3.81 -13.83
C VAL A 231 -5.23 2.46 -14.50
N ARG A 232 -5.09 2.35 -15.83
CA ARG A 232 -5.26 1.09 -16.59
C ARG A 232 -4.14 0.06 -16.40
N ASN A 233 -3.00 0.47 -15.85
CA ASN A 233 -1.81 -0.38 -15.68
C ASN A 233 -1.31 -0.41 -14.23
N THR A 234 -2.13 0.04 -13.28
CA THR A 234 -1.86 0.03 -11.84
C THR A 234 -3.01 -0.64 -11.09
N PHE A 235 -2.85 -0.93 -9.79
CA PHE A 235 -3.88 -1.54 -8.93
C PHE A 235 -4.32 -2.95 -9.37
N GLY A 236 -3.42 -3.68 -10.04
CA GLY A 236 -3.72 -4.99 -10.62
C GLY A 236 -4.39 -4.93 -12.00
N ASN A 237 -4.70 -3.72 -12.51
CA ASN A 237 -5.19 -3.55 -13.87
C ASN A 237 -4.07 -3.80 -14.88
N LYS A 238 -4.43 -4.43 -16.00
CA LYS A 238 -3.54 -4.62 -17.15
C LYS A 238 -4.33 -4.45 -18.43
N ALA A 239 -4.20 -3.29 -19.05
CA ALA A 239 -4.90 -2.97 -20.29
C ALA A 239 -4.11 -1.98 -21.15
N ASP A 240 -4.41 -1.97 -22.45
CA ASP A 240 -3.70 -1.12 -23.40
C ASP A 240 -3.71 0.36 -22.96
N PRO A 241 -2.59 1.08 -23.17
CA PRO A 241 -2.50 2.51 -22.85
C PRO A 241 -3.49 3.34 -23.66
N ILE A 242 -3.83 4.52 -23.14
CA ILE A 242 -4.59 5.55 -23.84
C ILE A 242 -3.61 6.61 -24.33
N LEU A 243 -3.62 6.88 -25.64
CA LEU A 243 -2.74 7.86 -26.27
C LEU A 243 -3.43 9.23 -26.39
N PRO A 244 -2.67 10.34 -26.39
CA PRO A 244 -3.22 11.70 -26.48
C PRO A 244 -4.14 11.91 -27.69
N GLU A 245 -3.83 11.28 -28.83
CA GLU A 245 -4.61 11.38 -30.06
C GLU A 245 -6.04 10.86 -29.86
N LYS A 246 -6.20 9.75 -29.12
CA LYS A 246 -7.52 9.20 -28.84
C LYS A 246 -8.31 10.09 -27.89
N VAL A 247 -7.64 10.72 -26.93
CA VAL A 247 -8.30 11.69 -26.03
C VAL A 247 -8.79 12.89 -26.81
N LYS A 248 -7.96 13.42 -27.71
CA LYS A 248 -8.32 14.54 -28.58
C LYS A 248 -9.53 14.22 -29.45
N GLU A 249 -9.55 13.04 -30.08
CA GLU A 249 -10.68 12.54 -30.89
C GLU A 249 -11.97 12.50 -30.07
N VAL A 250 -11.92 11.88 -28.87
CA VAL A 250 -13.10 11.78 -27.98
C VAL A 250 -13.54 13.16 -27.51
N ARG A 251 -12.60 14.03 -27.13
CA ARG A 251 -12.90 15.40 -26.67
C ARG A 251 -13.64 16.20 -27.73
N GLU A 252 -13.22 16.12 -29.00
CA GLU A 252 -13.92 16.77 -30.11
C GLU A 252 -15.30 16.18 -30.33
N SER A 253 -15.45 14.85 -30.22
CA SER A 253 -16.75 14.17 -30.41
C SER A 253 -17.80 14.55 -29.36
N ILE A 254 -17.40 15.05 -28.19
CA ILE A 254 -18.27 15.39 -27.06
C ILE A 254 -18.28 16.89 -26.73
N LYS A 255 -17.82 17.75 -27.64
CA LYS A 255 -17.71 19.19 -27.40
C LYS A 255 -19.05 19.83 -27.03
N ASP A 256 -20.14 19.34 -27.63
CA ASP A 256 -21.50 19.83 -27.42
C ASP A 256 -22.20 19.16 -26.22
N LYS A 257 -21.55 18.19 -25.55
CA LYS A 257 -22.09 17.56 -24.34
C LYS A 257 -22.01 18.53 -23.17
N GLU A 258 -23.17 18.89 -22.62
CA GLU A 258 -23.27 19.64 -21.38
C GLU A 258 -23.50 18.72 -20.17
N GLY A 259 -22.96 19.13 -19.01
CA GLY A 259 -23.11 18.41 -17.75
C GLY A 259 -22.41 17.04 -17.69
N PHE A 260 -22.73 16.30 -16.63
CA PHE A 260 -22.20 14.96 -16.36
C PHE A 260 -22.75 13.91 -17.32
N TYR A 261 -22.00 12.82 -17.51
CA TYR A 261 -22.58 11.58 -18.00
C TYR A 261 -23.31 10.85 -16.89
N SER A 262 -24.32 10.07 -17.26
CA SER A 262 -24.84 9.00 -16.39
C SER A 262 -24.21 7.66 -16.72
N PRO A 263 -24.11 6.73 -15.76
CA PRO A 263 -23.66 5.36 -16.04
C PRO A 263 -24.48 4.67 -17.14
N ALA A 264 -25.81 4.86 -17.14
CA ALA A 264 -26.70 4.28 -18.14
C ALA A 264 -26.42 4.80 -19.56
N GLU A 265 -26.23 6.12 -19.71
CA GLU A 265 -25.90 6.77 -20.99
C GLU A 265 -24.58 6.22 -21.56
N LEU A 266 -23.54 6.11 -20.72
CA LEU A 266 -22.25 5.58 -21.15
C LEU A 266 -22.31 4.10 -21.51
N LEU A 267 -23.14 3.30 -20.82
CA LEU A 267 -23.30 1.88 -21.12
C LEU A 267 -24.13 1.62 -22.38
N GLU A 268 -25.06 2.52 -22.71
CA GLU A 268 -25.81 2.46 -23.98
C GLU A 268 -24.88 2.72 -25.17
N GLU A 269 -23.99 3.71 -25.07
CA GLU A 269 -23.00 4.02 -26.11
C GLU A 269 -21.84 3.01 -26.14
N HIS A 270 -21.39 2.58 -24.97
CA HIS A 270 -20.21 1.72 -24.76
C HIS A 270 -20.55 0.62 -23.75
N PRO A 271 -21.15 -0.49 -24.20
CA PRO A 271 -21.44 -1.65 -23.34
C PRO A 271 -20.20 -2.20 -22.64
N MET A 272 -20.40 -2.95 -21.54
CA MET A 272 -19.31 -3.58 -20.78
C MET A 272 -18.51 -4.53 -21.66
#